data_AF-D5H9U3-F1
#
_entry.id   AF-D5H9U3-F1
#
_cell.length_a   1.000
_cell.length_b   1.000
_cell.length_c   1.000
_cell.angle_alpha   90.00
_cell.angle_beta   90.00
_cell.angle_gamma   90.00
#
_symmetry.space_group_name_H-M   'P 1'
#
loop_
_entity.id
_entity.type
_entity.pdbx_description
1 polymer ?
#
loop_
_entity_poly.entity_id
_entity_poly.type
_entity_poly.pdbx_seq_one_letter_code
_entity_poly.pdbx_strand_id
1 'polypeptide(L)'
;MPTVSSLLRSVSPRRWGMVGAAIGLGLMVGCSGFSAGDTPLPDTTFTRVLTELHMASSRQSRDVATPPGLRDSILARYDVEPSEFEATLRHYTRRPDRLETMYQTVIDTLQALRRPDRRRPDSRSIPDSLEDRSRKASDAP
;
A
#
# COMPACT_ATOMS: atom_id res chain seq x y z
N MET A 1 8.49 -56.67 -32.48
CA MET A 1 9.46 -57.52 -31.75
C MET A 1 10.72 -57.62 -32.59
N PRO A 2 11.95 -57.69 -32.03
CA PRO A 2 12.60 -56.95 -30.94
C PRO A 2 13.60 -55.92 -31.57
N THR A 3 14.42 -55.10 -30.91
CA THR A 3 15.40 -55.40 -29.86
C THR A 3 15.88 -54.10 -29.23
N VAL A 4 15.85 -54.08 -27.90
CA VAL A 4 16.46 -53.09 -27.02
C VAL A 4 17.97 -53.23 -27.11
N SER A 5 18.73 -52.12 -27.12
CA SER A 5 20.13 -52.14 -26.69
C SER A 5 20.46 -50.81 -26.02
N SER A 6 20.33 -50.84 -24.69
CA SER A 6 20.86 -49.86 -23.77
C SER A 6 22.39 -49.88 -23.85
N LEU A 7 22.99 -48.75 -24.19
CA LEU A 7 24.39 -48.47 -23.86
C LEU A 7 24.42 -47.52 -22.68
N LEU A 8 24.34 -48.12 -21.50
CA LEU A 8 24.85 -47.54 -20.26
C LEU A 8 26.34 -47.31 -20.44
N ARG A 9 26.72 -46.08 -20.81
CA ARG A 9 28.10 -45.64 -20.66
C ARG A 9 28.23 -44.88 -19.35
N SER A 10 28.81 -45.60 -18.39
CA SER A 10 29.23 -45.15 -17.07
C SER A 10 29.90 -43.77 -17.14
N VAL A 11 29.27 -42.77 -16.53
CA VAL A 11 29.93 -41.51 -16.20
C VAL A 11 30.04 -41.47 -14.68
N SER A 12 31.28 -41.54 -14.23
CA SER A 12 31.72 -41.58 -12.84
C SER A 12 31.19 -40.37 -12.05
N PRO A 13 30.57 -40.55 -10.86
CA PRO A 13 29.89 -39.48 -10.13
C PRO A 13 30.86 -38.55 -9.37
N ARG A 14 32.17 -38.68 -9.59
CA ARG A 14 33.18 -38.20 -8.64
C ARG A 14 33.74 -36.80 -8.94
N ARG A 15 33.28 -36.12 -9.99
CA ARG A 15 33.81 -34.79 -10.39
C ARG A 15 32.76 -33.70 -10.62
N TRP A 16 31.47 -34.01 -10.48
CA TRP A 16 30.38 -33.02 -10.57
C TRP A 16 29.88 -32.51 -9.22
N GLY A 17 30.49 -32.92 -8.09
CA GLY A 17 30.15 -32.37 -6.78
C GLY A 17 30.74 -30.97 -6.52
N MET A 18 31.82 -30.59 -7.21
CA MET A 18 32.52 -29.32 -6.94
C MET A 18 32.03 -28.13 -7.78
N VAL A 19 31.33 -28.35 -8.90
CA VAL A 19 30.86 -27.24 -9.76
C VAL A 19 29.54 -26.65 -9.24
N GLY A 20 28.71 -27.45 -8.56
CA GLY A 20 27.47 -26.96 -7.93
C GLY A 20 27.70 -26.13 -6.66
N ALA A 21 28.76 -26.44 -5.90
CA ALA A 21 29.05 -25.76 -4.65
C ALA A 21 29.58 -24.32 -4.82
N ALA A 22 30.24 -24.02 -5.95
CA ALA A 22 30.73 -22.67 -6.23
C ALA A 22 29.63 -21.72 -6.75
N ILE A 23 28.60 -22.24 -7.42
CA ILE A 23 27.50 -21.42 -7.96
C ILE A 23 26.43 -21.14 -6.90
N GLY A 24 26.26 -22.03 -5.92
CA GLY A 24 25.29 -21.83 -4.82
C GLY A 24 25.69 -20.75 -3.80
N LEU A 25 26.99 -20.45 -3.65
CA LEU A 25 27.46 -19.52 -2.63
C LEU A 25 27.47 -18.04 -3.07
N GLY A 26 27.38 -17.77 -4.38
CA GLY A 26 27.41 -16.40 -4.93
C GLY A 26 26.05 -15.68 -4.96
N LEU A 27 24.95 -16.41 -4.85
CA LEU A 27 23.59 -15.84 -4.90
C LEU A 27 23.09 -15.31 -3.54
N MET A 28 23.91 -15.41 -2.49
CA MET A 28 23.70 -14.77 -1.19
C MET A 28 24.48 -13.45 -1.05
N VAL A 29 24.74 -12.75 -2.17
CA VAL A 29 24.97 -11.30 -2.09
C VAL A 29 23.62 -10.67 -1.78
N GLY A 30 23.29 -10.67 -0.49
CA GLY A 30 22.13 -9.98 0.03
C GLY A 30 22.16 -8.53 -0.44
N CYS A 31 20.98 -8.01 -0.79
CA CYS A 31 20.72 -6.60 -1.03
C CYS A 31 20.89 -5.80 0.28
N SER A 32 22.05 -5.86 0.92
CA SER A 32 22.48 -4.86 1.90
C SER A 32 22.85 -3.58 1.15
N GLY A 33 21.82 -3.00 0.50
CA GLY A 33 21.78 -1.59 0.11
C GLY A 33 21.73 -0.77 1.38
N PHE A 34 22.88 -0.65 2.03
CA PHE A 34 23.19 0.39 2.98
C PHE A 34 23.41 1.66 2.13
N SER A 35 22.32 2.33 1.75
CA SER A 35 22.41 3.75 1.41
C SER A 35 22.68 4.47 2.71
N ALA A 36 23.93 4.87 2.87
CA ALA A 36 24.35 5.81 3.88
C ALA A 36 23.87 7.20 3.45
N GLY A 37 22.93 7.76 4.23
CA GLY A 37 22.52 9.15 4.12
C GLY A 37 21.33 9.36 3.19
N ASP A 38 20.13 9.22 3.73
CA ASP A 38 18.93 9.84 3.18
C ASP A 38 18.08 10.22 4.37
N THR A 39 18.01 11.52 4.66
CA THR A 39 17.00 12.04 5.58
C THR A 39 15.65 11.54 5.07
N PRO A 40 14.88 10.78 5.87
CA PRO A 40 13.58 10.29 5.40
C PRO A 40 12.70 11.48 5.03
N LEU A 41 11.80 11.27 4.06
CA LEU A 41 10.74 12.25 3.75
C LEU A 41 10.05 12.67 5.05
N PRO A 42 9.59 13.93 5.15
CA PRO A 42 8.77 14.36 6.28
C PRO A 42 7.58 13.41 6.48
N ASP A 43 7.35 12.98 7.74
CA ASP A 43 6.31 12.02 8.11
C ASP A 43 4.95 12.37 7.51
N THR A 44 4.61 13.66 7.45
CA THR A 44 3.35 14.17 6.89
C THR A 44 3.23 13.93 5.38
N THR A 45 4.29 14.19 4.62
CA THR A 45 4.34 13.93 3.16
C THR A 45 4.29 12.44 2.90
N PHE A 46 5.11 11.66 3.61
CA PHE A 46 5.18 10.21 3.42
C PHE A 46 3.84 9.52 3.74
N THR A 47 3.19 9.91 4.85
CA THR A 47 1.86 9.41 5.23
C THR A 47 0.80 9.74 4.18
N ARG A 48 0.80 10.95 3.62
CA ARG A 48 -0.15 11.36 2.56
C ARG A 48 0.04 10.55 1.29
N VAL A 49 1.29 10.42 0.83
CA VAL A 49 1.64 9.63 -0.36
C VAL A 49 1.21 8.17 -0.17
N LEU A 50 1.54 7.56 0.97
CA LEU A 50 1.15 6.18 1.28
C LEU A 50 -0.37 6.00 1.33
N THR A 51 -1.08 6.96 1.90
CA THR A 51 -2.54 6.93 1.97
C THR A 51 -3.17 6.96 0.57
N GLU A 52 -2.67 7.83 -0.32
CA GLU A 52 -3.13 7.87 -1.71
C GLU A 52 -2.80 6.60 -2.48
N LEU A 53 -1.57 6.09 -2.36
CA LEU A 53 -1.18 4.83 -2.98
C LEU A 53 -2.03 3.66 -2.50
N HIS A 54 -2.36 3.61 -1.20
CA HIS A 54 -3.24 2.59 -0.65
C HIS A 54 -4.66 2.68 -1.23
N MET A 55 -5.21 3.89 -1.35
CA MET A 55 -6.52 4.09 -1.98
C MET A 55 -6.51 3.72 -3.47
N ALA A 56 -5.46 4.09 -4.20
CA ALA A 56 -5.28 3.71 -5.60
C ALA A 56 -5.25 2.18 -5.77
N SER A 57 -4.45 1.49 -4.95
CA SER A 57 -4.38 0.04 -4.92
C SER A 57 -5.73 -0.61 -4.58
N SER A 58 -6.47 -0.06 -3.62
CA SER A 58 -7.82 -0.55 -3.27
C SER A 58 -8.86 -0.35 -4.38
N ARG A 59 -8.70 0.64 -5.26
CA ARG A 59 -9.58 0.82 -6.43
C ARG A 59 -9.22 -0.20 -7.51
N GLN A 60 -7.93 -0.40 -7.74
CA GLN A 60 -7.43 -1.40 -8.67
C GLN A 60 -7.91 -2.81 -8.31
N SER A 61 -7.92 -3.17 -7.02
CA SER A 61 -8.41 -4.48 -6.57
C SER A 61 -9.93 -4.68 -6.69
N ARG A 62 -10.68 -3.63 -7.00
CA ARG A 62 -12.13 -3.65 -7.26
C ARG A 62 -12.46 -3.51 -8.74
N ASP A 63 -11.49 -3.82 -9.61
CA ASP A 63 -11.59 -3.70 -11.07
C ASP A 63 -12.00 -2.30 -11.57
N VAL A 64 -11.68 -1.26 -10.79
CA VAL A 64 -11.82 0.12 -11.26
C VAL A 64 -10.65 0.43 -12.18
N ALA A 65 -10.95 0.86 -13.41
CA ALA A 65 -9.96 1.23 -14.41
C ALA A 65 -8.94 2.22 -13.83
N THR A 66 -7.68 1.79 -13.80
CA THR A 66 -6.57 2.54 -13.21
C THR A 66 -5.68 3.08 -14.34
N PRO A 67 -5.44 4.39 -14.43
CA PRO A 67 -4.56 4.95 -15.45
C PRO A 67 -3.15 4.35 -15.38
N PRO A 68 -2.48 4.12 -16.52
CA PRO A 68 -1.07 3.74 -16.51
C PRO A 68 -0.23 4.85 -15.85
N GLY A 69 0.82 4.46 -15.10
CA GLY A 69 1.68 5.43 -14.42
C GLY A 69 1.04 6.16 -13.24
N LEU A 70 -0.11 5.69 -12.72
CA LEU A 70 -0.80 6.35 -11.59
C LEU A 70 0.12 6.53 -10.38
N ARG A 71 0.94 5.53 -10.04
CA ARG A 71 1.93 5.63 -8.95
C ARG A 71 2.84 6.84 -9.13
N ASP A 72 3.45 6.97 -10.30
CA ASP A 72 4.41 8.03 -10.58
C ASP A 72 3.71 9.40 -10.63
N SER A 73 2.46 9.45 -11.10
CA SER A 73 1.63 10.66 -11.05
C SER A 73 1.28 11.10 -9.62
N ILE A 74 1.09 10.14 -8.70
CA ILE A 74 0.85 10.42 -7.28
C ILE A 74 2.14 10.97 -6.68
N LEU A 75 3.28 10.31 -6.88
CA LEU A 75 4.59 10.76 -6.37
C LEU A 75 4.93 12.18 -6.87
N ALA A 76 4.77 12.43 -8.17
CA ALA A 76 5.02 13.74 -8.77
C ALA A 76 4.13 14.85 -8.21
N ARG A 77 2.88 14.56 -7.82
CA ARG A 77 1.99 15.55 -7.19
C ARG A 77 2.54 16.07 -5.86
N TYR A 78 3.31 15.24 -5.16
CA TYR A 78 3.91 15.56 -3.87
C TYR A 78 5.37 16.02 -3.99
N ASP A 79 5.89 16.19 -5.21
CA ASP A 79 7.30 16.51 -5.48
C ASP A 79 8.25 15.45 -4.87
N VAL A 80 7.84 14.18 -4.92
CA VAL A 80 8.60 13.06 -4.36
C VAL A 80 9.21 12.23 -5.48
N GLU A 81 10.52 12.04 -5.44
CA GLU A 81 11.21 11.12 -6.34
C GLU A 81 10.93 9.66 -5.94
N PRO A 82 10.78 8.73 -6.90
CA PRO A 82 10.55 7.32 -6.59
C PRO A 82 11.65 6.72 -5.71
N SER A 83 12.91 7.09 -5.92
CA SER A 83 14.05 6.62 -5.10
C SER A 83 13.95 7.08 -3.65
N GLU A 84 13.54 8.33 -3.43
CA GLU A 84 13.39 8.94 -2.09
C GLU A 84 12.25 8.28 -1.31
N PHE A 85 11.13 7.99 -1.99
CA PHE A 85 10.03 7.22 -1.43
C PHE A 85 10.49 5.82 -0.98
N GLU A 86 11.20 5.10 -1.84
CA GLU A 86 11.70 3.75 -1.52
C GLU A 86 12.76 3.77 -0.40
N ALA A 87 13.62 4.80 -0.36
CA ALA A 87 14.58 5.01 0.72
C ALA A 87 13.85 5.25 2.06
N THR A 88 12.81 6.07 2.06
CA THR A 88 11.97 6.34 3.23
C THR A 88 11.23 5.08 3.68
N LEU A 89 10.64 4.32 2.76
CA LEU A 89 10.00 3.04 3.08
C LEU A 89 11.00 2.06 3.72
N ARG A 90 12.21 1.98 3.18
CA ARG A 90 13.30 1.18 3.76
C ARG A 90 13.72 1.69 5.15
N HIS A 91 13.67 3.00 5.38
CA HIS A 91 13.97 3.60 6.68
C HIS A 91 12.98 3.15 7.76
N TYR A 92 11.68 3.17 7.47
CA TYR A 92 10.65 2.76 8.44
C TYR A 92 10.56 1.24 8.60
N THR A 93 10.73 0.45 7.53
CA THR A 93 10.68 -1.03 7.63
C THR A 93 11.77 -1.63 8.52
N ARG A 94 12.90 -0.93 8.71
CA ARG A 94 13.96 -1.32 9.66
C ARG A 94 13.66 -0.92 11.12
N ARG A 95 12.57 -0.22 11.40
CA ARG A 95 12.20 0.35 12.71
C ARG A 95 10.74 0.04 13.03
N PRO A 96 10.43 -1.18 13.51
CA PRO A 96 9.06 -1.67 13.64
C PRO A 96 8.15 -0.75 14.47
N ASP A 97 8.64 -0.22 15.60
CA ASP A 97 7.84 0.66 16.47
C ASP A 97 7.43 1.98 15.77
N ARG A 98 8.31 2.53 14.94
CA ARG A 98 8.05 3.76 14.17
C ARG A 98 7.15 3.49 12.98
N LEU A 99 7.32 2.33 12.35
CA LEU A 99 6.45 1.88 11.27
C LEU A 99 5.00 1.73 11.75
N GLU A 100 4.80 1.10 12.91
CA GLU A 100 3.48 0.91 13.51
C GLU A 100 2.78 2.26 13.76
N THR A 101 3.47 3.20 14.41
CA THR A 101 2.92 4.53 14.72
C THR A 101 2.50 5.27 13.44
N MET A 102 3.34 5.25 12.40
CA MET A 102 3.01 5.89 11.14
C MET A 102 1.83 5.20 10.43
N TYR A 103 1.84 3.86 10.37
CA TYR A 103 0.74 3.11 9.76
C TYR A 103 -0.58 3.33 10.49
N GLN A 104 -0.56 3.53 11.80
CA GLN A 104 -1.75 3.89 12.56
C GLN A 104 -2.33 5.24 12.10
N THR A 105 -1.47 6.21 11.79
CA THR A 105 -1.90 7.50 11.23
C THR A 105 -2.56 7.35 9.85
N VAL A 106 -2.02 6.46 9.00
CA VAL A 106 -2.65 6.11 7.71
C VAL A 106 -4.03 5.49 7.94
N ILE A 107 -4.13 4.52 8.86
CA ILE A 107 -5.40 3.86 9.22
C ILE A 107 -6.43 4.89 9.71
N ASP A 108 -6.04 5.77 10.62
CA ASP A 108 -6.92 6.78 11.20
C ASP A 108 -7.42 7.76 10.12
N THR A 109 -6.54 8.17 9.21
CA THR A 109 -6.89 9.02 8.07
C THR A 109 -7.89 8.32 7.15
N LEU A 110 -7.65 7.04 6.80
CA LEU A 110 -8.57 6.25 5.99
C LEU A 110 -9.93 6.07 6.69
N GLN A 111 -9.95 5.86 8.00
CA GLN A 111 -11.19 5.78 8.77
C GLN A 111 -11.95 7.12 8.80
N ALA A 112 -11.24 8.23 8.96
CA ALA A 112 -11.82 9.57 8.93
C ALA A 112 -12.49 9.85 7.58
N LEU A 113 -11.84 9.48 6.47
CA LEU A 113 -12.38 9.60 5.11
C LEU A 113 -13.61 8.72 4.85
N ARG A 114 -13.80 7.62 5.60
CA ARG A 114 -15.00 6.78 5.55
C ARG A 114 -16.18 7.31 6.38
N ARG A 115 -15.92 8.16 7.37
CA ARG A 115 -16.95 8.69 8.28
C ARG A 115 -17.70 9.98 7.85
N PRO A 116 -17.45 10.66 6.70
CA PRO A 116 -18.11 11.93 6.41
C PRO A 116 -19.62 11.82 6.16
N ASP A 117 -20.17 10.62 5.88
CA ASP A 117 -21.60 10.45 5.58
C ASP A 117 -22.52 10.23 6.80
N ARG A 118 -22.00 10.00 8.01
CA ARG A 118 -22.88 9.76 9.19
C ARG A 118 -23.33 11.02 9.94
N ARG A 119 -22.85 12.19 9.54
CA ARG A 119 -23.10 13.46 10.24
C ARG A 119 -23.73 14.51 9.32
N ARG A 120 -24.55 14.10 8.36
CA ARG A 120 -25.58 14.98 7.81
C ARG A 120 -26.84 14.77 8.65
N PRO A 121 -27.15 15.66 9.62
CA PRO A 121 -28.48 15.66 10.19
C PRO A 121 -29.44 15.94 9.05
N ASP A 122 -30.38 15.03 8.81
CA ASP A 122 -31.52 15.24 7.92
C ASP A 122 -32.13 16.59 8.24
N SER A 123 -31.80 17.60 7.43
CA SER A 123 -32.29 18.98 7.58
C SER A 123 -33.75 19.09 7.10
N ARG A 124 -34.55 18.05 7.34
CA ARG A 124 -35.98 17.98 6.99
C ARG A 124 -36.87 17.45 8.11
N SER A 125 -36.35 17.13 9.29
CA SER A 125 -37.21 17.09 10.48
C SER A 125 -37.44 18.51 10.97
N ILE A 126 -38.35 19.23 10.30
CA ILE A 126 -39.06 20.33 10.95
C ILE A 126 -39.60 19.74 12.26
N PRO A 127 -39.27 20.28 13.44
CA PRO A 127 -39.80 19.77 14.69
C PRO A 127 -41.33 19.88 14.65
N ASP A 128 -42.06 18.78 14.91
CA ASP A 128 -43.54 18.72 14.93
C ASP A 128 -44.18 19.87 15.73
N SER A 129 -43.45 20.41 16.71
CA SER A 129 -43.85 21.59 17.50
C SER A 129 -44.04 22.89 16.70
N LEU A 130 -43.48 23.00 15.49
CA LEU A 130 -43.68 24.16 14.61
C LEU A 130 -44.96 24.02 13.77
N GLU A 131 -45.34 22.81 13.38
CA GLU A 131 -46.59 22.57 12.65
C GLU A 131 -47.82 22.78 13.55
N ASP A 132 -47.74 22.36 14.81
CA ASP A 132 -48.84 22.50 15.76
C ASP A 132 -49.10 23.98 16.13
N ARG A 133 -48.03 24.79 16.22
CA ARG A 133 -48.16 26.25 16.41
C ARG A 133 -48.76 26.94 15.19
N SER A 134 -48.38 26.52 13.97
CA SER A 134 -48.92 27.10 12.74
C SER A 134 -50.40 26.76 12.54
N ARG A 135 -50.83 25.56 12.96
CA ARG A 135 -52.24 25.14 12.89
C ARG A 135 -53.10 25.90 13.92
N LYS A 136 -52.59 26.07 15.15
CA LYS A 136 -53.29 26.82 16.21
C LYS A 136 -53.43 28.32 15.94
N ALA A 137 -52.52 28.91 15.16
CA ALA A 137 -52.60 30.32 14.78
C ALA A 137 -53.63 30.59 13.66
N SER A 138 -53.97 29.59 12.85
CA SER A 138 -54.96 29.73 11.77
C SER A 138 -56.41 29.50 12.21
N ASP A 139 -56.64 28.89 13.37
CA ASP A 139 -57.98 28.61 13.93
C ASP A 139 -58.43 29.64 15.01
N ALA A 140 -57.69 30.73 15.18
CA ALA A 140 -58.12 31.83 16.06
C ALA A 140 -59.07 32.77 15.27
N PRO A 141 -60.31 32.99 15.74
CA PRO A 141 -61.31 33.83 15.07
C PRO A 141 -60.99 35.32 15.10
#